data_AF-A0A1B6LQC3-F1
#
_entry.id   AF-A0A1B6LQC3-F1
#
_cell.length_a   1.000
_cell.length_b   1.000
_cell.length_c   1.000
_cell.angle_alpha   90.00
_cell.angle_beta   90.00
_cell.angle_gamma   90.00
#
_symmetry.space_group_name_H-M   'P 1'
#
loop_
_entity.id
_entity.type
_entity.pdbx_description
1 polymer ?
#
loop_
_entity_poly.entity_id
_entity_poly.type
_entity_poly.pdbx_seq_one_letter_code
_entity_poly.pdbx_strand_id
1 'polypeptide(L)'
;DILIGKNDLTSLSYLHEPAVLYNLQVRFCNQYAIYTYCGIVLVAINPYTELPIYDTDTIHAYRGQAMGDLDPHIFAVAEEAYTKMEREQRDQSIIVSGESGVGKTVSAKYAMRYFATVGGSTTETHVERKVLASSPIMEAIGNPKTTRNDNSSRFGKFIELQFSRTYNIIGASMRTYLLEKSRVVFQAPEERNYHILYQLCAVRKDYPDLKLSDATTYRYLSQEAVIPGVDDAQCFQETVSALVTLGISERKITDIFRVLASILHLGNIEITGAGDMDDSSITLQELEMENSKLRADLMTLRNTVAESLPGRSSEELMNQFRTQELELVRLRDECVQLRSVLANQTQGLKS
;
A
#
# COMPACT_ATOMS: atom_id res chain seq x y z
N ASP A 1 -2.63 -17.36 41.16
CA ASP A 1 -1.34 -16.84 40.66
C ASP A 1 -0.55 -17.75 39.71
N ILE A 2 -0.82 -19.06 39.60
CA ILE A 2 -0.01 -19.99 38.75
C ILE A 2 -0.30 -19.88 37.23
N LEU A 3 -1.40 -19.21 36.82
CA LEU A 3 -1.88 -19.16 35.42
C LEU A 3 -1.72 -17.79 34.74
N ILE A 4 -1.09 -16.82 35.40
CA ILE A 4 -0.86 -15.48 34.82
C ILE A 4 0.39 -15.51 33.94
N GLY A 5 0.35 -14.83 32.78
CA GLY A 5 1.51 -14.70 31.88
C GLY A 5 1.77 -15.91 30.97
N LYS A 6 0.81 -16.84 30.86
CA LYS A 6 0.92 -18.04 30.01
C LYS A 6 0.98 -17.69 28.52
N ASN A 7 1.67 -18.54 27.75
CA ASN A 7 1.85 -18.38 26.30
C ASN A 7 0.55 -18.50 25.48
N ASP A 8 -0.46 -19.18 26.01
CA ASP A 8 -1.78 -19.32 25.38
C ASP A 8 -2.89 -18.92 26.36
N LEU A 9 -3.75 -18.00 25.93
CA LEU A 9 -4.90 -17.52 26.68
C LEU A 9 -5.96 -18.61 26.92
N THR A 10 -5.98 -19.70 26.13
CA THR A 10 -6.89 -20.84 26.36
C THR A 10 -6.57 -21.60 27.66
N SER A 11 -5.37 -21.41 28.22
CA SER A 11 -4.96 -22.02 29.49
C SER A 11 -5.53 -21.33 30.74
N LEU A 12 -6.23 -20.20 30.57
CA LEU A 12 -6.87 -19.48 31.67
C LEU A 12 -8.11 -20.23 32.18
N SER A 13 -8.21 -20.44 33.49
CA SER A 13 -9.40 -21.06 34.10
C SER A 13 -10.67 -20.21 33.93
N TYR A 14 -10.53 -18.89 33.89
CA TYR A 14 -11.62 -17.95 33.67
C TYR A 14 -11.31 -17.09 32.45
N LEU A 15 -12.06 -17.31 31.36
CA LEU A 15 -11.88 -16.60 30.10
C LEU A 15 -12.93 -15.48 29.99
N HIS A 16 -12.54 -14.29 30.42
CA HIS A 16 -13.33 -13.06 30.31
C HIS A 16 -12.41 -11.86 30.02
N GLU A 17 -12.96 -10.76 29.54
CA GLU A 17 -12.20 -9.58 29.07
C GLU A 17 -11.14 -9.09 30.09
N PRO A 18 -11.44 -8.92 31.40
CA PRO A 18 -10.41 -8.52 32.36
C PRO A 18 -9.23 -9.50 32.49
N ALA A 19 -9.48 -10.81 32.40
CA ALA A 19 -8.43 -11.82 32.54
C ALA A 19 -7.52 -11.84 31.31
N VAL A 20 -8.09 -11.70 30.12
CA VAL A 20 -7.35 -11.58 28.86
C VAL A 20 -6.49 -10.31 28.88
N LEU A 21 -7.09 -9.16 29.21
CA LEU A 21 -6.39 -7.88 29.26
C LEU A 21 -5.22 -7.94 30.26
N TYR A 22 -5.46 -8.45 31.47
CA TYR A 22 -4.44 -8.55 32.50
C TYR A 22 -3.30 -9.50 32.11
N ASN A 23 -3.61 -10.65 31.49
CA ASN A 23 -2.58 -11.58 31.02
C ASN A 23 -1.70 -10.94 29.94
N LEU A 24 -2.30 -10.30 28.94
CA LEU A 24 -1.59 -9.59 27.88
C LEU A 24 -0.74 -8.44 28.45
N GLN A 25 -1.27 -7.68 29.41
CA GLN A 25 -0.53 -6.62 30.08
C GLN A 25 0.69 -7.16 30.83
N VAL A 26 0.56 -8.26 31.57
CA VAL A 26 1.70 -8.87 32.29
C VAL A 26 2.75 -9.39 31.32
N ARG A 27 2.35 -10.05 30.23
CA ARG A 27 3.29 -10.53 29.20
C ARG A 27 4.04 -9.38 28.55
N PHE A 28 3.33 -8.33 28.17
CA PHE A 28 3.93 -7.18 27.50
C PHE A 28 4.80 -6.35 28.45
N CYS A 29 4.26 -5.92 29.59
CA CYS A 29 4.93 -4.98 30.49
C CYS A 29 6.01 -5.64 31.36
N ASN A 30 5.80 -6.88 31.80
CA ASN A 30 6.69 -7.51 32.79
C ASN A 30 7.63 -8.55 32.16
N GLN A 31 7.23 -9.19 31.07
CA GLN A 31 8.01 -10.23 30.39
C GLN A 31 8.59 -9.77 29.05
N TYR A 32 8.23 -8.56 28.59
CA TYR A 32 8.64 -8.02 27.27
C TYR A 32 8.26 -8.94 26.09
N ALA A 33 7.22 -9.77 26.28
CA ALA A 33 6.74 -10.71 25.28
C ALA A 33 5.59 -10.09 24.47
N ILE A 34 5.84 -9.84 23.19
CA ILE A 34 4.86 -9.17 22.29
C ILE A 34 3.87 -10.13 21.64
N TYR A 35 4.19 -11.43 21.63
CA TYR A 35 3.40 -12.46 20.98
C TYR A 35 2.74 -13.35 22.02
N THR A 36 1.46 -13.65 21.82
CA THR A 36 0.66 -14.52 22.71
C THR A 36 -0.34 -15.30 21.87
N TYR A 37 -0.50 -16.60 22.11
CA TYR A 37 -1.56 -17.37 21.47
C TYR A 37 -2.92 -17.12 22.12
N CYS A 38 -3.96 -17.18 21.30
CA CYS A 38 -5.35 -17.25 21.68
C CYS A 38 -5.95 -18.41 20.88
N GLY A 39 -5.65 -19.64 21.31
CA GLY A 39 -5.91 -20.85 20.54
C GLY A 39 -5.22 -20.80 19.19
N ILE A 40 -6.00 -20.78 18.10
CA ILE A 40 -5.47 -20.76 16.73
C ILE A 40 -5.02 -19.36 16.27
N VAL A 41 -5.30 -18.31 17.03
CA VAL A 41 -4.98 -16.92 16.68
C VAL A 41 -3.70 -16.50 17.39
N LEU A 42 -2.81 -15.80 16.69
CA LEU A 42 -1.66 -15.13 17.28
C LEU A 42 -1.99 -13.65 17.56
N VAL A 43 -1.95 -13.25 18.83
CA VAL A 43 -2.01 -11.85 19.24
C VAL A 43 -0.60 -11.26 19.21
N ALA A 44 -0.44 -10.14 18.52
CA ALA A 44 0.81 -9.39 18.44
C ALA A 44 0.59 -7.96 18.93
N ILE A 45 1.34 -7.54 19.94
CA ILE A 45 1.28 -6.18 20.51
C ILE A 45 2.50 -5.40 19.99
N ASN A 46 2.28 -4.25 19.36
CA ASN A 46 3.37 -3.44 18.81
C ASN A 46 4.29 -2.89 19.92
N PRO A 47 5.58 -3.24 19.95
CA PRO A 47 6.51 -2.77 20.98
C PRO A 47 7.02 -1.34 20.76
N TYR A 48 6.85 -0.75 19.57
CA TYR A 48 7.46 0.52 19.16
C TYR A 48 8.99 0.60 19.32
N THR A 49 9.65 -0.55 19.45
CA THR A 49 11.10 -0.69 19.49
C THR A 49 11.51 -1.90 18.68
N GLU A 50 12.73 -1.89 18.16
CA GLU A 50 13.31 -3.10 17.57
C GLU A 50 13.61 -4.12 18.66
N LEU A 51 13.35 -5.39 18.36
CA LEU A 51 13.60 -6.52 19.26
C LEU A 51 14.49 -7.54 18.54
N PRO A 52 15.51 -8.12 19.22
CA PRO A 52 16.42 -9.11 18.64
C PRO A 52 15.79 -10.52 18.64
N ILE A 53 14.61 -10.65 18.02
CA ILE A 53 13.82 -11.91 17.97
C ILE A 53 13.55 -12.35 16.53
N TYR A 54 14.13 -11.67 15.55
CA TYR A 54 13.87 -11.87 14.12
C TYR A 54 15.11 -12.30 13.34
N ASP A 55 16.13 -12.78 14.03
CA ASP A 55 17.39 -13.19 13.43
C ASP A 55 17.27 -14.55 12.73
N THR A 56 18.22 -14.84 11.85
CA THR A 56 18.27 -16.09 11.09
C THR A 56 18.34 -17.31 12.00
N ASP A 57 19.05 -17.20 13.13
CA ASP A 57 19.11 -18.26 14.15
C ASP A 57 17.72 -18.56 14.73
N THR A 58 16.90 -17.52 14.96
CA THR A 58 15.52 -17.70 15.41
C THR A 58 14.68 -18.41 14.35
N ILE A 59 14.82 -18.05 13.06
CA ILE A 59 14.12 -18.75 11.97
C ILE A 59 14.45 -20.24 11.99
N HIS A 60 15.73 -20.59 12.11
CA HIS A 60 16.17 -21.99 12.17
C HIS A 60 15.69 -22.71 13.44
N ALA A 61 15.61 -22.02 14.57
CA ALA A 61 15.06 -22.59 15.81
C ALA A 61 13.59 -23.00 15.65
N TYR A 62 12.77 -22.20 14.94
CA TYR A 62 11.36 -22.52 14.69
C TYR A 62 11.16 -23.58 13.62
N ARG A 63 12.14 -23.84 12.75
CA ARG A 63 11.99 -24.81 11.66
C ARG A 63 11.81 -26.24 12.19
N GLY A 64 10.79 -26.92 11.70
CA GLY A 64 10.43 -28.30 12.06
C GLY A 64 9.76 -28.46 13.42
N GLN A 65 9.51 -27.37 14.15
CA GLN A 65 8.86 -27.41 15.47
C GLN A 65 7.34 -27.37 15.34
N ALA A 66 6.62 -28.09 16.20
CA ALA A 66 5.16 -28.01 16.20
C ALA A 66 4.70 -26.72 16.89
N MET A 67 3.51 -26.24 16.51
CA MET A 67 2.89 -25.09 17.16
C MET A 67 2.65 -25.38 18.65
N GLY A 68 3.28 -24.59 19.53
CA GLY A 68 3.21 -24.74 20.98
C GLY A 68 4.45 -25.36 21.63
N ASP A 69 5.36 -25.96 20.85
CA ASP A 69 6.64 -26.48 21.37
C ASP A 69 7.61 -25.35 21.77
N LEU A 70 7.55 -24.24 21.04
CA LEU A 70 8.28 -23.00 21.30
C LEU A 70 7.33 -21.86 21.68
N ASP A 71 7.92 -20.79 22.19
CA ASP A 71 7.21 -19.56 22.55
C ASP A 71 6.41 -19.00 21.36
N PRO A 72 5.29 -18.29 21.61
CA PRO A 72 4.48 -17.69 20.56
C PRO A 72 5.32 -16.73 19.70
N HIS A 73 5.26 -16.91 18.38
CA HIS A 73 6.00 -16.07 17.44
C HIS A 73 5.37 -16.08 16.05
N ILE A 74 5.59 -15.02 15.26
CA ILE A 74 5.11 -14.97 13.87
C ILE A 74 5.74 -16.08 12.99
N PHE A 75 6.96 -16.50 13.32
CA PHE A 75 7.63 -17.62 12.64
C PHE A 75 6.97 -18.97 12.94
N ALA A 76 6.36 -19.15 14.11
CA ALA A 76 5.60 -20.37 14.39
C ALA A 76 4.35 -20.47 13.50
N VAL A 77 3.67 -19.34 13.25
CA VAL A 77 2.52 -19.29 12.32
C VAL A 77 2.96 -19.55 10.88
N ALA A 78 4.11 -18.99 10.47
CA ALA A 78 4.68 -19.24 9.16
C ALA A 78 5.11 -20.71 8.98
N GLU A 79 5.74 -21.32 9.98
CA GLU A 79 6.14 -22.73 9.95
C GLU A 79 4.94 -23.68 9.91
N GLU A 80 3.92 -23.40 10.70
CA GLU A 80 2.68 -24.19 10.71
C GLU A 80 2.02 -24.15 9.32
N ALA A 81 1.96 -22.97 8.69
CA ALA A 81 1.45 -22.84 7.32
C ALA A 81 2.34 -23.57 6.31
N TYR A 82 3.66 -23.45 6.39
CA TYR A 82 4.58 -24.14 5.49
C TYR A 82 4.44 -25.67 5.61
N THR A 83 4.43 -26.17 6.84
CA THR A 83 4.32 -27.60 7.13
C THR A 83 2.96 -28.16 6.72
N LYS A 84 1.87 -27.41 6.91
CA LYS A 84 0.54 -27.81 6.41
C LYS A 84 0.47 -27.82 4.89
N MET A 85 1.06 -26.84 4.21
CA MET A 85 1.17 -26.86 2.76
C MET A 85 1.91 -28.10 2.25
N GLU A 86 2.99 -28.48 2.95
CA GLU A 86 3.77 -29.69 2.65
C GLU A 86 2.98 -30.98 2.90
N ARG A 87 2.39 -31.13 4.08
CA ARG A 87 1.70 -32.36 4.51
C ARG A 87 0.36 -32.57 3.83
N GLU A 88 -0.43 -31.51 3.66
CA GLU A 88 -1.80 -31.59 3.13
C GLU A 88 -1.87 -31.35 1.62
N GLN A 89 -0.79 -30.87 0.99
CA GLN A 89 -0.77 -30.48 -0.42
C GLN A 89 -1.88 -29.47 -0.78
N ARG A 90 -2.12 -28.51 0.12
CA ARG A 90 -3.14 -27.47 -0.04
C ARG A 90 -2.54 -26.08 0.16
N ASP A 91 -3.03 -25.15 -0.65
CA ASP A 91 -2.68 -23.73 -0.51
C ASP A 91 -3.10 -23.18 0.86
N GLN A 92 -2.26 -22.31 1.41
CA GLN A 92 -2.45 -21.74 2.74
C GLN A 92 -2.61 -20.22 2.66
N SER A 93 -3.23 -19.64 3.67
CA SER A 93 -3.36 -18.18 3.79
C SER A 93 -3.03 -17.73 5.19
N ILE A 94 -2.21 -16.68 5.30
CA ILE A 94 -1.94 -15.97 6.55
C ILE A 94 -2.66 -14.62 6.45
N ILE A 95 -3.62 -14.41 7.35
CA ILE A 95 -4.41 -13.19 7.40
C ILE A 95 -3.96 -12.36 8.59
N VAL A 96 -3.45 -11.16 8.33
CA VAL A 96 -3.01 -10.22 9.36
C VAL A 96 -4.02 -9.07 9.46
N SER A 97 -4.73 -8.96 10.58
CA SER A 97 -5.77 -7.97 10.81
C SER A 97 -5.43 -7.03 11.98
N GLY A 98 -6.13 -5.90 12.05
CA GLY A 98 -5.97 -4.88 13.10
C GLY A 98 -6.03 -3.44 12.58
N GLU A 99 -6.07 -2.47 13.49
CA GLU A 99 -6.15 -1.04 13.15
C GLU A 99 -4.90 -0.52 12.44
N SER A 100 -4.93 0.71 11.89
CA SER A 100 -3.72 1.31 11.31
C SER A 100 -2.66 1.52 12.39
N GLY A 101 -1.38 1.28 12.07
CA GLY A 101 -0.26 1.46 13.01
C GLY A 101 0.03 0.27 13.95
N VAL A 102 -0.82 -0.76 14.00
CA VAL A 102 -0.64 -1.90 14.93
C VAL A 102 0.42 -2.93 14.52
N GLY A 103 1.13 -2.71 13.41
CA GLY A 103 2.22 -3.60 12.96
C GLY A 103 1.86 -4.66 11.91
N LYS A 104 0.69 -4.57 11.25
CA LYS A 104 0.27 -5.54 10.21
C LYS A 104 1.33 -5.78 9.13
N THR A 105 1.86 -4.70 8.56
CA THR A 105 2.87 -4.74 7.50
C THR A 105 4.17 -5.40 7.98
N VAL A 106 4.58 -5.11 9.22
CA VAL A 106 5.77 -5.66 9.85
C VAL A 106 5.62 -7.18 10.07
N SER A 107 4.48 -7.63 10.60
CA SER A 107 4.19 -9.06 10.76
C SER A 107 4.19 -9.81 9.42
N ALA A 108 3.57 -9.24 8.38
CA ALA A 108 3.59 -9.82 7.04
C ALA A 108 5.02 -9.90 6.46
N LYS A 109 5.85 -8.86 6.68
CA LYS A 109 7.27 -8.85 6.26
C LYS A 109 8.06 -9.97 6.91
N TYR A 110 7.89 -10.18 8.21
CA TYR A 110 8.58 -11.26 8.92
C TYR A 110 8.10 -12.66 8.49
N ALA A 111 6.79 -12.84 8.27
CA ALA A 111 6.29 -14.10 7.71
C ALA A 111 6.89 -14.40 6.32
N MET A 112 6.98 -13.39 5.44
CA MET A 112 7.64 -13.54 4.14
C MET A 112 9.14 -13.86 4.26
N ARG A 113 9.86 -13.20 5.18
CA ARG A 113 11.28 -13.49 5.45
C ARG A 113 11.49 -14.93 5.91
N TYR A 114 10.58 -15.46 6.73
CA TYR A 114 10.61 -16.86 7.15
C TYR A 114 10.52 -17.80 5.94
N PHE A 115 9.49 -17.64 5.10
CA PHE A 115 9.31 -18.48 3.91
C PHE A 115 10.49 -18.39 2.95
N ALA A 116 11.08 -17.21 2.81
CA ALA A 116 12.22 -17.02 1.93
C ALA A 116 13.48 -17.75 2.43
N THR A 117 13.72 -17.74 3.73
CA THR A 117 14.84 -18.45 4.35
C THR A 117 14.65 -19.96 4.30
N VAL A 118 13.42 -20.45 4.54
CA VAL A 118 13.11 -21.88 4.62
C VAL A 118 12.89 -22.52 3.25
N GLY A 119 12.22 -21.83 2.33
CA GLY A 119 11.94 -22.28 0.96
C GLY A 119 12.99 -21.87 -0.07
N GLY A 120 14.16 -21.39 0.38
CA GLY A 120 15.27 -20.95 -0.46
C GLY A 120 16.33 -22.04 -0.68
N SER A 121 16.75 -22.24 -1.93
CA SER A 121 18.02 -22.90 -2.24
C SER A 121 19.19 -22.04 -1.73
N THR A 122 20.31 -22.66 -1.34
CA THR A 122 21.54 -22.02 -0.81
C THR A 122 22.17 -20.92 -1.69
N THR A 123 21.65 -20.72 -2.90
CA THR A 123 21.85 -19.53 -3.72
C THR A 123 20.70 -18.56 -3.49
N GLU A 124 20.93 -17.48 -2.74
CA GLU A 124 20.00 -16.35 -2.49
C GLU A 124 19.08 -16.10 -3.70
N THR A 125 17.83 -16.57 -3.61
CA THR A 125 16.93 -16.52 -4.75
C THR A 125 16.52 -15.07 -5.02
N HIS A 126 16.79 -14.58 -6.22
CA HIS A 126 16.36 -13.24 -6.68
C HIS A 126 14.88 -12.93 -6.42
N VAL A 127 14.03 -13.96 -6.24
CA VAL A 127 12.60 -13.82 -5.94
C VAL A 127 12.37 -13.22 -4.56
N GLU A 128 13.06 -13.68 -3.51
CA GLU A 128 12.96 -13.09 -2.16
C GLU A 128 13.29 -11.60 -2.19
N ARG A 129 14.46 -11.28 -2.74
CA ARG A 129 14.97 -9.92 -2.79
C ARG A 129 13.99 -9.00 -3.51
N LYS A 130 13.34 -9.50 -4.57
CA LYS A 130 12.29 -8.79 -5.31
C LYS A 130 11.01 -8.63 -4.50
N VAL A 131 10.53 -9.67 -3.81
CA VAL A 131 9.33 -9.58 -2.97
C VAL A 131 9.54 -8.56 -1.85
N LEU A 132 10.69 -8.59 -1.16
CA LEU A 132 11.01 -7.62 -0.12
C LEU A 132 11.20 -6.21 -0.69
N ALA A 133 11.84 -6.06 -1.85
CA ALA A 133 11.99 -4.79 -2.56
C ALA A 133 10.66 -4.18 -3.03
N SER A 134 9.58 -4.95 -3.11
CA SER A 134 8.26 -4.38 -3.42
C SER A 134 7.73 -3.47 -2.30
N SER A 135 8.15 -3.66 -1.04
CA SER A 135 7.59 -2.92 0.10
C SER A 135 7.87 -1.41 0.02
N PRO A 136 9.12 -0.93 -0.15
CA PRO A 136 9.40 0.51 -0.29
C PRO A 136 8.57 1.19 -1.39
N ILE A 137 8.39 0.52 -2.53
CA ILE A 137 7.59 1.04 -3.65
C ILE A 137 6.13 1.19 -3.25
N MET A 138 5.55 0.13 -2.68
CA MET A 138 4.15 0.10 -2.27
C MET A 138 3.85 1.08 -1.13
N GLU A 139 4.81 1.29 -0.23
CA GLU A 139 4.72 2.30 0.82
C GLU A 139 4.80 3.71 0.23
N ALA A 140 5.72 3.98 -0.70
CA ALA A 140 5.85 5.28 -1.33
C ALA A 140 4.57 5.71 -2.05
N ILE A 141 3.96 4.82 -2.84
CA ILE A 141 2.78 5.16 -3.67
C ILE A 141 1.44 4.92 -2.96
N GLY A 142 1.41 4.21 -1.84
CA GLY A 142 0.19 3.72 -1.21
C GLY A 142 0.03 4.08 0.26
N ASN A 143 1.07 4.64 0.89
CA ASN A 143 1.01 5.12 2.27
C ASN A 143 1.19 6.65 2.31
N PRO A 144 0.35 7.35 3.08
CA PRO A 144 0.53 8.72 3.50
C PRO A 144 0.68 8.81 5.02
N LYS A 145 1.02 10.01 5.48
CA LYS A 145 0.84 10.41 6.88
C LYS A 145 -0.63 10.68 7.18
N THR A 146 -1.16 10.09 8.24
CA THR A 146 -2.48 10.44 8.83
C THR A 146 -2.30 10.90 10.27
N THR A 147 -3.35 11.43 10.88
CA THR A 147 -3.34 11.86 12.29
C THR A 147 -3.02 10.75 13.31
N ARG A 148 -3.14 9.48 12.90
CA ARG A 148 -2.93 8.30 13.76
C ARG A 148 -1.64 7.53 13.46
N ASN A 149 -1.08 7.68 12.27
CA ASN A 149 0.06 6.90 11.81
C ASN A 149 0.77 7.63 10.66
N ASP A 150 2.06 7.85 10.82
CA ASP A 150 2.87 8.58 9.84
C ASP A 150 3.10 7.79 8.53
N ASN A 151 2.90 6.47 8.54
CA ASN A 151 3.08 5.59 7.38
C ASN A 151 1.87 4.62 7.27
N SER A 152 0.68 5.17 6.98
CA SER A 152 -0.60 4.46 7.04
C SER A 152 -0.95 3.77 5.72
N SER A 153 -1.03 2.43 5.65
CA SER A 153 -1.46 1.80 4.39
C SER A 153 -2.92 2.12 4.06
N ARG A 154 -3.15 2.78 2.91
CA ARG A 154 -4.49 3.16 2.41
C ARG A 154 -4.95 2.31 1.23
N PHE A 155 -4.50 1.06 1.20
CA PHE A 155 -4.91 0.01 0.28
C PHE A 155 -4.72 -1.36 0.96
N GLY A 156 -5.52 -2.34 0.56
CA GLY A 156 -5.33 -3.74 0.92
C GLY A 156 -4.27 -4.39 0.02
N LYS A 157 -3.41 -5.22 0.59
CA LYS A 157 -2.35 -5.93 -0.12
C LYS A 157 -2.50 -7.44 0.10
N PHE A 158 -2.62 -8.19 -1.00
CA PHE A 158 -2.56 -9.64 -1.01
C PHE A 158 -1.30 -10.06 -1.78
N ILE A 159 -0.43 -10.82 -1.13
CA ILE A 159 0.79 -11.35 -1.73
C ILE A 159 0.64 -12.87 -1.77
N GLU A 160 0.69 -13.42 -2.97
CA GLU A 160 0.68 -14.84 -3.24
C GLU A 160 2.13 -15.28 -3.46
N LEU A 161 2.65 -16.16 -2.61
CA LEU A 161 3.94 -16.80 -2.80
C LEU A 161 3.73 -18.14 -3.47
N GLN A 162 4.47 -18.40 -4.55
CA GLN A 162 4.34 -19.61 -5.35
C GLN A 162 5.48 -20.56 -5.03
N PHE A 163 5.13 -21.79 -4.69
CA PHE A 163 6.08 -22.83 -4.32
C PHE A 163 6.15 -23.93 -5.38
N SER A 164 7.33 -24.51 -5.58
CA SER A 164 7.53 -25.69 -6.41
C SER A 164 6.97 -26.94 -5.73
N ARG A 165 6.98 -28.07 -6.46
CA ARG A 165 6.67 -29.39 -5.88
C ARG A 165 7.67 -29.85 -4.80
N THR A 166 8.83 -29.23 -4.74
CA THR A 166 9.84 -29.44 -3.69
C THR A 166 9.77 -28.34 -2.62
N TYR A 167 8.68 -27.57 -2.59
CA TYR A 167 8.42 -26.49 -1.64
C TYR A 167 9.43 -25.35 -1.63
N ASN A 168 10.12 -25.14 -2.75
CA ASN A 168 10.99 -23.97 -2.94
C ASN A 168 10.21 -22.80 -3.54
N ILE A 169 10.53 -21.56 -3.16
CA ILE A 169 9.90 -20.39 -3.77
C ILE A 169 10.32 -20.28 -5.24
N ILE A 170 9.33 -20.24 -6.13
CA ILE A 170 9.52 -20.08 -7.58
C ILE A 170 9.01 -18.73 -8.12
N GLY A 171 8.16 -18.05 -7.36
CA GLY A 171 7.54 -16.81 -7.81
C GLY A 171 6.71 -16.14 -6.73
N ALA A 172 6.25 -14.93 -7.05
CA ALA A 172 5.31 -14.20 -6.23
C ALA A 172 4.41 -13.33 -7.10
N SER A 173 3.17 -13.14 -6.67
CA SER A 173 2.18 -12.25 -7.30
C SER A 173 1.59 -11.34 -6.23
N MET A 174 1.26 -10.11 -6.61
CA MET A 174 0.64 -9.14 -5.71
C MET A 174 -0.67 -8.63 -6.30
N ARG A 175 -1.72 -8.60 -5.49
CA ARG A 175 -2.99 -7.95 -5.80
C ARG A 175 -3.27 -6.86 -4.78
N THR A 176 -3.76 -5.73 -5.26
CA THR A 176 -4.07 -4.56 -4.44
C THR A 176 -5.57 -4.29 -4.48
N TYR A 177 -6.11 -3.84 -3.35
CA TYR A 177 -7.55 -3.59 -3.19
C TYR A 177 -7.79 -2.22 -2.56
N LEU A 178 -8.90 -1.56 -2.93
CA LEU A 178 -9.45 -0.41 -2.21
C LEU A 178 -8.44 0.72 -1.92
N LEU A 179 -7.67 1.13 -2.92
CA LEU A 179 -6.83 2.32 -2.80
C LEU A 179 -7.71 3.57 -2.54
N GLU A 180 -7.37 4.36 -1.53
CA GLU A 180 -8.06 5.61 -1.19
C GLU A 180 -7.81 6.73 -2.22
N LYS A 181 -8.45 6.62 -3.39
CA LYS A 181 -8.28 7.56 -4.51
C LYS A 181 -8.52 9.03 -4.14
N SER A 182 -9.46 9.30 -3.23
CA SER A 182 -9.80 10.67 -2.78
C SER A 182 -8.60 11.43 -2.22
N ARG A 183 -7.63 10.71 -1.63
CA ARG A 183 -6.45 11.32 -1.02
C ARG A 183 -5.56 12.05 -2.01
N VAL A 184 -5.58 11.67 -3.28
CA VAL A 184 -4.77 12.31 -4.32
C VAL A 184 -5.09 13.81 -4.43
N VAL A 185 -6.35 14.19 -4.19
CA VAL A 185 -6.83 15.57 -4.37
C VAL A 185 -7.27 16.26 -3.09
N PHE A 186 -7.37 15.53 -1.98
CA PHE A 186 -7.85 16.05 -0.70
C PHE A 186 -7.07 15.44 0.47
N GLN A 187 -6.70 16.29 1.43
CA GLN A 187 -6.11 15.89 2.71
C GLN A 187 -6.80 16.65 3.84
N ALA A 188 -7.06 15.96 4.95
CA ALA A 188 -7.50 16.62 6.17
C ALA A 188 -6.32 17.39 6.82
N PRO A 189 -6.58 18.35 7.73
CA PRO A 189 -5.53 19.02 8.48
C PRO A 189 -4.55 18.02 9.12
N GLU A 190 -3.26 18.38 9.12
CA GLU A 190 -2.14 17.56 9.62
C GLU A 190 -1.84 16.25 8.86
N GLU A 191 -2.63 15.89 7.83
CA GLU A 191 -2.38 14.73 6.97
C GLU A 191 -1.56 15.08 5.72
N ARG A 192 -0.88 14.08 5.17
CA ARG A 192 -0.22 14.16 3.86
C ARG A 192 -1.02 13.45 2.77
N ASN A 193 -0.64 13.77 1.55
CA ASN A 193 -0.85 12.91 0.37
C ASN A 193 0.17 11.75 0.39
N TYR A 194 0.15 10.86 -0.61
CA TYR A 194 1.08 9.73 -0.70
C TYR A 194 2.55 10.18 -0.70
N HIS A 195 3.41 9.40 -0.03
CA HIS A 195 4.80 9.79 0.22
C HIS A 195 5.56 10.14 -1.05
N ILE A 196 5.37 9.37 -2.13
CA ILE A 196 6.07 9.54 -3.40
C ILE A 196 5.98 10.96 -3.97
N LEU A 197 4.89 11.68 -3.73
CA LEU A 197 4.73 13.05 -4.25
C LEU A 197 5.66 14.05 -3.53
N TYR A 198 5.84 13.89 -2.23
CA TYR A 198 6.76 14.72 -1.44
C TYR A 198 8.22 14.32 -1.71
N GLN A 199 8.48 13.01 -1.81
CA GLN A 199 9.77 12.46 -2.23
C GLN A 199 10.22 13.06 -3.57
N LEU A 200 9.31 13.12 -4.54
CA LEU A 200 9.58 13.70 -5.86
C LEU A 200 9.85 15.22 -5.80
N CYS A 201 9.11 15.98 -4.98
CA CYS A 201 9.38 17.40 -4.73
C CYS A 201 10.74 17.65 -4.02
N ALA A 202 11.16 16.73 -3.16
CA ALA A 202 12.44 16.82 -2.43
C ALA A 202 13.64 16.72 -3.39
N VAL A 203 13.54 15.87 -4.42
CA VAL A 203 14.59 15.66 -5.45
C VAL A 203 14.39 16.49 -6.72
N ARG A 204 13.55 17.53 -6.69
CA ARG A 204 13.22 18.37 -7.88
C ARG A 204 14.43 18.90 -8.66
N LYS A 205 15.57 19.10 -7.99
CA LYS A 205 16.82 19.59 -8.61
C LYS A 205 17.45 18.55 -9.55
N ASP A 206 17.22 17.27 -9.28
CA ASP A 206 17.77 16.15 -10.07
C ASP A 206 16.95 15.93 -11.35
N TYR A 207 15.71 16.45 -11.39
CA TYR A 207 14.76 16.29 -12.49
C TYR A 207 14.22 17.65 -12.99
N PRO A 208 15.07 18.54 -13.52
CA PRO A 208 14.66 19.88 -13.96
C PRO A 208 13.59 19.86 -15.05
N ASP A 209 13.59 18.83 -15.90
CA ASP A 209 12.61 18.65 -16.98
C ASP A 209 11.17 18.45 -16.48
N LEU A 210 11.00 18.00 -15.23
CA LEU A 210 9.68 17.84 -14.61
C LEU A 210 9.12 19.18 -14.11
N LYS A 211 9.93 20.24 -14.09
CA LYS A 211 9.58 21.60 -13.66
C LYS A 211 8.92 21.62 -12.28
N LEU A 212 9.43 20.80 -11.36
CA LEU A 212 8.86 20.67 -10.03
C LEU A 212 9.30 21.81 -9.10
N SER A 213 8.37 22.25 -8.28
CA SER A 213 8.57 23.27 -7.24
C SER A 213 8.57 22.64 -5.85
N ASP A 214 8.68 23.46 -4.80
CA ASP A 214 8.53 23.00 -3.42
C ASP A 214 7.14 22.40 -3.17
N ALA A 215 7.05 21.40 -2.28
CA ALA A 215 5.79 20.71 -1.99
C ALA A 215 4.68 21.69 -1.56
N THR A 216 5.03 22.77 -0.87
CA THR A 216 4.09 23.82 -0.42
C THR A 216 3.38 24.57 -1.54
N THR A 217 3.92 24.53 -2.77
CA THR A 217 3.36 25.22 -3.94
C THR A 217 2.23 24.46 -4.63
N TYR A 218 2.04 23.18 -4.31
CA TYR A 218 1.05 22.34 -4.97
C TYR A 218 -0.22 22.20 -4.14
N ARG A 219 -1.37 22.50 -4.74
CA ARG A 219 -2.69 22.38 -4.09
C ARG A 219 -3.00 20.97 -3.58
N TYR A 220 -2.49 19.95 -4.26
CA TYR A 220 -2.69 18.55 -3.88
C TYR A 220 -1.74 18.08 -2.76
N LEU A 221 -0.85 18.94 -2.28
CA LEU A 221 0.05 18.63 -1.18
C LEU A 221 -0.27 19.51 0.02
N SER A 222 -0.08 18.95 1.21
CA SER A 222 -0.30 19.65 2.46
C SER A 222 0.90 20.54 2.76
N GLN A 223 0.64 21.80 3.10
CA GLN A 223 1.67 22.80 3.39
C GLN A 223 2.30 22.63 4.78
N GLU A 224 1.64 21.91 5.69
CA GLU A 224 2.00 21.88 7.12
C GLU A 224 2.39 20.49 7.64
N ALA A 225 2.26 19.44 6.83
CA ALA A 225 2.38 18.07 7.31
C ALA A 225 3.79 17.50 7.13
N VAL A 226 4.78 17.99 7.90
CA VAL A 226 6.11 17.35 7.99
C VAL A 226 6.02 16.07 8.84
N ILE A 227 6.84 15.07 8.52
CA ILE A 227 6.99 13.84 9.33
C ILE A 227 8.33 13.95 10.08
N PRO A 228 8.34 14.01 11.43
CA PRO A 228 9.57 14.10 12.20
C PRO A 228 10.52 12.92 11.92
N GLY A 229 11.79 13.23 11.65
CA GLY A 229 12.83 12.21 11.44
C GLY A 229 12.83 11.52 10.07
N VAL A 230 11.96 11.93 9.14
CA VAL A 230 11.93 11.38 7.77
C VAL A 230 12.58 12.35 6.79
N ASP A 231 13.55 11.86 6.02
CA ASP A 231 14.13 12.55 4.87
C ASP A 231 13.50 12.03 3.58
N ASP A 232 12.56 12.80 3.01
CA ASP A 232 11.86 12.45 1.77
C ASP A 232 12.83 12.27 0.57
N ALA A 233 13.99 12.95 0.53
CA ALA A 233 14.97 12.76 -0.54
C ALA A 233 15.70 11.42 -0.40
N GLN A 234 16.05 11.02 0.82
CA GLN A 234 16.61 9.70 1.08
C GLN A 234 15.60 8.59 0.75
N CYS A 235 14.35 8.73 1.20
CA CYS A 235 13.29 7.77 0.90
C CYS A 235 13.01 7.65 -0.62
N PHE A 236 13.20 8.74 -1.38
CA PHE A 236 13.13 8.69 -2.84
C PHE A 236 14.21 7.75 -3.42
N GLN A 237 15.45 7.85 -2.94
CA GLN A 237 16.56 6.99 -3.40
C GLN A 237 16.30 5.53 -3.07
N GLU A 238 15.75 5.24 -1.90
CA GLU A 238 15.32 3.87 -1.52
C GLU A 238 14.24 3.34 -2.46
N THR A 239 13.27 4.17 -2.83
CA THR A 239 12.22 3.83 -3.79
C THR A 239 12.79 3.56 -5.19
N VAL A 240 13.69 4.41 -5.68
CA VAL A 240 14.38 4.20 -6.97
C VAL A 240 15.20 2.91 -6.96
N SER A 241 15.98 2.68 -5.91
CA SER A 241 16.78 1.46 -5.74
C SER A 241 15.90 0.21 -5.75
N ALA A 242 14.74 0.26 -5.10
CA ALA A 242 13.74 -0.81 -5.14
C ALA A 242 13.17 -1.03 -6.55
N LEU A 243 12.81 0.02 -7.28
CA LEU A 243 12.32 -0.08 -8.67
C LEU A 243 13.38 -0.73 -9.60
N VAL A 244 14.65 -0.34 -9.44
CA VAL A 244 15.78 -0.91 -10.18
C VAL A 244 15.99 -2.38 -9.80
N THR A 245 15.89 -2.74 -8.52
CA THR A 245 15.99 -4.12 -8.03
C THR A 245 14.90 -5.03 -8.61
N LEU A 246 13.71 -4.49 -8.85
CA LEU A 246 12.63 -5.19 -9.56
C LEU A 246 12.84 -5.30 -11.08
N GLY A 247 13.87 -4.65 -11.63
CA GLY A 247 14.19 -4.67 -13.05
C GLY A 247 13.41 -3.66 -13.89
N ILE A 248 12.89 -2.60 -13.27
CA ILE A 248 12.23 -1.51 -14.00
C ILE A 248 13.32 -0.63 -14.61
N SER A 249 13.31 -0.51 -15.94
CA SER A 249 14.28 0.30 -16.68
C SER A 249 14.16 1.78 -16.29
N GLU A 250 15.29 2.48 -16.26
CA GLU A 250 15.36 3.92 -15.98
C GLU A 250 14.33 4.75 -16.77
N ARG A 251 14.18 4.48 -18.08
CA ARG A 251 13.16 5.15 -18.91
C ARG A 251 11.74 5.04 -18.34
N LYS A 252 11.34 3.83 -17.90
CA LYS A 252 10.02 3.59 -17.30
C LYS A 252 9.90 4.29 -15.93
N ILE A 253 10.99 4.32 -15.15
CA ILE A 253 11.03 5.05 -13.88
C ILE A 253 10.79 6.55 -14.15
N THR A 254 11.48 7.14 -15.12
CA THR A 254 11.26 8.53 -15.54
C THR A 254 9.82 8.76 -16.01
N ASP A 255 9.23 7.84 -16.77
CA ASP A 255 7.84 7.96 -17.22
C ASP A 255 6.84 7.93 -16.05
N ILE A 256 7.10 7.11 -15.01
CA ILE A 256 6.31 7.14 -13.76
C ILE A 256 6.42 8.52 -13.10
N PHE A 257 7.62 9.08 -13.00
CA PHE A 257 7.83 10.40 -12.40
C PHE A 257 7.17 11.53 -13.20
N ARG A 258 7.15 11.42 -14.53
CA ARG A 258 6.40 12.35 -15.40
C ARG A 258 4.92 12.33 -15.08
N VAL A 259 4.31 11.14 -14.97
CA VAL A 259 2.89 11.01 -14.61
C VAL A 259 2.60 11.62 -13.25
N LEU A 260 3.44 11.36 -12.25
CA LEU A 260 3.30 11.92 -10.90
C LEU A 260 3.43 13.45 -10.90
N ALA A 261 4.42 14.00 -11.61
CA ALA A 261 4.60 15.44 -11.76
C ALA A 261 3.40 16.09 -12.48
N SER A 262 2.85 15.44 -13.52
CA SER A 262 1.65 15.91 -14.21
C SER A 262 0.43 15.98 -13.29
N ILE A 263 0.27 15.04 -12.36
CA ILE A 263 -0.81 15.08 -11.36
C ILE A 263 -0.67 16.31 -10.46
N LEU A 264 0.55 16.63 -10.02
CA LEU A 264 0.82 17.82 -9.20
C LEU A 264 0.51 19.12 -9.94
N HIS A 265 1.00 19.24 -11.18
CA HIS A 265 0.75 20.41 -12.03
C HIS A 265 -0.73 20.59 -12.36
N LEU A 266 -1.45 19.48 -12.62
CA LEU A 266 -2.89 19.49 -12.86
C LEU A 266 -3.67 20.08 -11.67
N GLY A 267 -3.24 19.80 -10.44
CA GLY A 267 -3.87 20.33 -9.23
C GLY A 267 -3.75 21.85 -9.08
N ASN A 268 -2.80 22.47 -9.76
CA ASN A 268 -2.56 23.91 -9.74
C ASN A 268 -3.26 24.65 -10.90
N ILE A 269 -3.94 23.95 -11.80
CA ILE A 269 -4.70 24.60 -12.87
C ILE A 269 -5.90 25.32 -12.24
N GLU A 270 -5.86 26.64 -12.28
CA GLU A 270 -7.00 27.47 -11.91
C GLU A 270 -7.96 27.57 -13.09
N ILE A 271 -9.19 27.10 -12.86
CA ILE A 271 -10.27 27.19 -13.83
C ILE A 271 -11.18 28.33 -13.40
N THR A 272 -11.07 29.46 -14.09
CA THR A 272 -11.90 30.64 -13.88
C THR A 272 -13.23 30.53 -14.63
N GLY A 273 -14.25 31.25 -14.15
CA GLY A 273 -15.51 31.41 -14.88
C GLY A 273 -15.33 32.33 -16.08
N ALA A 274 -16.17 32.16 -17.12
CA ALA A 274 -16.17 33.04 -18.29
C ALA A 274 -16.46 34.49 -17.86
N GLY A 275 -15.41 35.30 -17.71
CA GLY A 275 -15.49 36.69 -17.26
C GLY A 275 -14.21 37.22 -16.60
N ASP A 276 -13.44 36.36 -15.93
CA ASP A 276 -12.17 36.73 -15.27
C ASP A 276 -11.00 36.14 -16.07
N MET A 277 -10.57 36.84 -17.11
CA MET A 277 -9.38 36.47 -17.89
C MET A 277 -8.11 36.96 -17.18
N ASP A 278 -7.30 36.02 -16.71
CA ASP A 278 -5.85 36.20 -16.60
C ASP A 278 -5.17 35.20 -17.56
N ASP A 279 -4.04 35.59 -18.16
CA ASP A 279 -3.36 34.90 -19.29
C ASP A 279 -2.85 33.48 -18.92
N SER A 280 -2.94 33.12 -17.63
CA SER A 280 -2.55 31.83 -17.06
C SER A 280 -3.70 30.88 -16.71
N SER A 281 -4.96 31.24 -17.01
CA SER A 281 -6.14 30.43 -16.69
C SER A 281 -6.69 29.69 -17.91
N ILE A 282 -7.05 28.41 -17.74
CA ILE A 282 -7.73 27.63 -18.80
C ILE A 282 -9.23 27.76 -18.58
N THR A 283 -9.97 28.17 -19.62
CA THR A 283 -11.42 28.28 -19.49
C THR A 283 -12.05 26.89 -19.45
N LEU A 284 -13.06 26.72 -18.59
CA LEU A 284 -13.78 25.45 -18.45
C LEU A 284 -14.35 24.97 -19.80
N GLN A 285 -14.72 25.89 -20.69
CA GLN A 285 -15.17 25.60 -22.05
C GLN A 285 -14.08 24.99 -22.95
N GLU A 286 -12.83 25.43 -22.85
CA GLU A 286 -11.72 24.86 -23.63
C GLU A 286 -11.45 23.41 -23.22
N LEU A 287 -11.43 23.14 -21.90
CA LEU A 287 -11.31 21.78 -21.37
C LEU A 287 -12.49 20.89 -21.79
N GLU A 288 -13.72 21.41 -21.76
CA GLU A 288 -14.90 20.66 -22.21
C GLU A 288 -14.85 20.36 -23.72
N MET A 289 -14.39 21.29 -24.54
CA MET A 289 -14.20 21.08 -25.98
C MET A 289 -13.11 20.05 -26.26
N GLU A 290 -11.96 20.14 -25.61
CA GLU A 290 -10.85 19.21 -25.82
C GLU A 290 -11.18 17.81 -25.33
N ASN A 291 -11.87 17.69 -24.19
CA ASN A 291 -12.38 16.41 -23.69
C ASN A 291 -13.43 15.80 -24.64
N SER A 292 -14.29 16.64 -25.24
CA SER A 292 -15.25 16.19 -26.26
C SER A 292 -14.55 15.70 -27.53
N LYS A 293 -13.48 16.37 -27.95
CA LYS A 293 -12.66 15.97 -29.11
C LYS A 293 -11.92 14.65 -28.86
N LEU A 294 -11.27 14.51 -27.71
CA LEU A 294 -10.61 13.26 -27.30
C LEU A 294 -11.59 12.08 -27.23
N ARG A 295 -12.83 12.30 -26.78
CA ARG A 295 -13.88 11.28 -26.84
C ARG A 295 -14.23 10.87 -28.27
N ALA A 296 -14.34 11.84 -29.18
CA ALA A 296 -14.61 11.56 -30.59
C ALA A 296 -13.47 10.78 -31.25
N ASP A 297 -12.21 11.13 -30.96
CA ASP A 297 -11.03 10.44 -31.46
C ASP A 297 -10.95 9.00 -30.93
N LEU A 298 -11.21 8.81 -29.62
CA LEU A 298 -11.32 7.48 -29.01
C LEU A 298 -12.42 6.62 -29.65
N MET A 299 -13.58 7.22 -29.92
CA MET A 299 -14.71 6.53 -30.55
C MET A 299 -14.37 6.10 -31.98
N THR A 300 -13.65 6.94 -32.71
CA THR A 300 -13.17 6.65 -34.07
C THR A 300 -12.18 5.50 -34.07
N LEU A 301 -11.18 5.55 -33.19
CA LEU A 301 -10.20 4.48 -33.02
C LEU A 301 -10.86 3.14 -32.66
N ARG A 302 -11.89 3.18 -31.80
CA ARG A 302 -12.67 2.01 -31.40
C ARG A 302 -13.44 1.38 -32.56
N ASN A 303 -14.06 2.19 -33.41
CA ASN A 303 -14.78 1.70 -34.58
C ASN A 303 -13.81 1.03 -35.57
N THR A 304 -12.63 1.62 -35.79
CA THR A 304 -11.58 1.01 -36.61
C THR A 304 -11.10 -0.33 -36.04
N VAL A 305 -10.91 -0.43 -34.72
CA VAL A 305 -10.53 -1.68 -34.06
C VAL A 305 -11.63 -2.74 -34.18
N ALA A 306 -12.90 -2.37 -33.98
CA ALA A 306 -14.05 -3.26 -34.09
C ALA A 306 -14.25 -3.81 -35.52
N GLU A 307 -13.99 -3.01 -36.54
CA GLU A 307 -14.01 -3.43 -37.95
C GLU A 307 -12.88 -4.41 -38.29
N SER A 308 -11.74 -4.32 -37.60
CA SER A 308 -10.55 -5.13 -37.86
C SER A 308 -10.50 -6.49 -37.12
N LEU A 309 -11.43 -6.79 -36.21
CA LEU A 309 -11.46 -8.02 -35.40
C LEU A 309 -12.86 -8.66 -35.36
N PRO A 310 -13.19 -9.64 -36.23
CA PRO A 310 -14.47 -10.33 -36.16
C PRO A 310 -14.42 -11.52 -35.19
N GLY A 311 -15.31 -11.55 -34.19
CA GLY A 311 -15.50 -12.70 -33.29
C GLY A 311 -16.05 -12.37 -31.90
N ARG A 312 -16.46 -13.41 -31.15
CA ARG A 312 -17.04 -13.35 -29.78
C ARG A 312 -16.19 -12.58 -28.75
N SER A 313 -14.87 -12.57 -28.93
CA SER A 313 -13.92 -11.81 -28.10
C SER A 313 -14.03 -10.30 -28.29
N SER A 314 -14.42 -9.83 -29.49
CA SER A 314 -14.68 -8.41 -29.76
C SER A 314 -15.89 -7.90 -28.96
N GLU A 315 -16.91 -8.76 -28.82
CA GLU A 315 -18.15 -8.44 -28.09
C GLU A 315 -17.93 -8.35 -26.57
N GLU A 316 -17.12 -9.25 -26.00
CA GLU A 316 -16.70 -9.19 -24.59
C GLU A 316 -15.82 -7.97 -24.30
N LEU A 317 -14.86 -7.67 -25.17
CA LEU A 317 -14.01 -6.48 -25.05
C LEU A 317 -14.86 -5.20 -25.09
N MET A 318 -15.80 -5.12 -26.03
CA MET A 318 -16.73 -3.98 -26.17
C MET A 318 -17.65 -3.83 -24.95
N ASN A 319 -18.10 -4.94 -24.34
CA ASN A 319 -18.87 -4.90 -23.10
C ASN A 319 -18.05 -4.44 -21.89
N GLN A 320 -16.78 -4.86 -21.79
CA GLN A 320 -15.87 -4.36 -20.76
C GLN A 320 -15.63 -2.86 -20.93
N PHE A 321 -15.43 -2.39 -22.17
CA PHE A 321 -15.26 -0.97 -22.45
C PHE A 321 -16.52 -0.15 -22.15
N ARG A 322 -17.72 -0.65 -22.48
CA ARG A 322 -18.98 0.04 -22.18
C ARG A 322 -19.22 0.17 -20.68
N THR A 323 -18.79 -0.84 -19.92
CA THR A 323 -18.82 -0.80 -18.45
C THR A 323 -17.87 0.28 -17.91
N GLN A 324 -16.64 0.36 -18.45
CA GLN A 324 -15.69 1.41 -18.08
C GLN A 324 -16.17 2.82 -18.46
N GLU A 325 -16.86 2.97 -19.60
CA GLU A 325 -17.43 4.24 -20.05
C GLU A 325 -18.54 4.73 -19.10
N LEU A 326 -19.44 3.85 -18.67
CA LEU A 326 -20.46 4.15 -17.67
C LEU A 326 -19.83 4.52 -16.32
N GLU A 327 -18.74 3.85 -15.94
CA GLU A 327 -18.01 4.16 -14.72
C GLU A 327 -17.30 5.51 -14.80
N LEU A 328 -16.71 5.87 -15.94
CA LEU A 328 -16.11 7.19 -16.18
C LEU A 328 -17.14 8.33 -16.16
N VAL A 329 -18.31 8.12 -16.76
CA VAL A 329 -19.41 9.10 -16.71
C VAL A 329 -19.91 9.28 -15.28
N ARG A 330 -20.07 8.18 -14.54
CA ARG A 330 -20.44 8.22 -13.14
C ARG A 330 -19.40 8.95 -12.29
N LEU A 331 -18.11 8.66 -12.49
CA LEU A 331 -17.01 9.32 -11.78
C LEU A 331 -16.93 10.81 -12.10
N ARG A 332 -17.20 11.21 -13.35
CA ARG A 332 -17.33 12.62 -13.72
C ARG A 332 -18.45 13.29 -12.94
N ASP A 333 -19.62 12.68 -12.89
CA ASP A 333 -20.78 13.27 -12.19
C ASP A 333 -20.54 13.33 -10.67
N GLU A 334 -19.86 12.33 -10.10
CA GLU A 334 -19.38 12.35 -8.72
C GLU A 334 -18.34 13.47 -8.48
N CYS A 335 -17.39 13.70 -9.41
CA CYS A 335 -16.45 14.81 -9.33
C CYS A 335 -17.14 16.18 -9.42
N VAL A 336 -18.15 16.33 -10.29
CA VAL A 336 -18.95 17.56 -10.41
C VAL A 336 -19.75 17.80 -9.13
N GLN A 337 -20.36 16.75 -8.55
CA GLN A 337 -21.06 16.84 -7.27
C GLN A 337 -20.11 17.17 -6.12
N LEU A 338 -18.96 16.50 -6.02
CA LEU A 338 -17.95 16.78 -4.99
C LEU A 338 -17.42 18.20 -5.12
N ARG A 339 -17.23 18.71 -6.34
CA ARG A 339 -16.86 20.11 -6.58
C ARG A 339 -17.94 21.07 -6.08
N SER A 340 -19.22 20.76 -6.30
CA SER A 340 -20.34 21.59 -5.80
C SER A 340 -20.42 21.60 -4.26
N VAL A 341 -20.14 20.45 -3.62
CA VAL A 341 -20.10 20.32 -2.16
C VAL A 341 -18.91 21.07 -1.56
N LEU A 342 -17.73 20.95 -2.17
CA LEU A 342 -16.52 21.65 -1.75
C LEU A 342 -16.63 23.17 -1.95
N ALA A 343 -17.26 23.62 -3.05
CA ALA A 343 -17.54 25.04 -3.28
C ALA A 343 -18.48 25.63 -2.21
N ASN A 344 -19.51 24.88 -1.79
CA ASN A 344 -20.44 25.30 -0.74
C ASN A 344 -19.79 25.34 0.65
N GLN A 345 -18.88 24.42 0.97
CA GLN A 345 -18.11 24.46 2.23
C GLN A 345 -17.14 25.65 2.30
N THR A 346 -16.61 26.08 1.15
CA THR A 346 -15.70 27.23 1.08
C THR A 346 -16.44 28.57 1.25
N GLN A 347 -17.73 28.64 0.90
CA GLN A 347 -18.56 29.83 1.17
C GLN A 347 -19.02 29.92 2.63
N GLY A 348 -19.32 28.80 3.29
CA GLY A 348 -19.70 28.78 4.71
C GLY A 348 -18.58 29.12 5.70
N LEU A 349 -17.31 29.10 5.27
CA LEU A 349 -16.15 29.53 6.06
C LEU A 349 -15.80 31.02 5.86
N LYS A 350 -16.44 31.70 4.90
CA LYS A 350 -16.25 33.14 4.60
C LYS A 350 -17.44 34.01 5.06
N SER A 351 -18.46 33.41 5.69
CA SER A 351 -19.52 34.09 6.45
C SER A 351 -19.33 33.83 7.93
#